data_AF-A0A975EQ36-F1
#
_entry.id   AF-A0A975EQ36-F1
#
_cell.length_a   1.000
_cell.length_b   1.000
_cell.length_c   1.000
_cell.angle_alpha   90.00
_cell.angle_beta   90.00
_cell.angle_gamma   90.00
#
_symmetry.space_group_name_H-M   'P 1'
#
loop_
_entity.id
_entity.type
_entity.pdbx_description
1 polymer ?
#
loop_
_entity_poly.entity_id
_entity_poly.type
_entity_poly.pdbx_seq_one_letter_code
_entity_poly.pdbx_strand_id
1 'polypeptide(L)'
;MITTFLDNLGLPKSCELDRTIFKKMLSDNVDLDVTDKKALKDDVIKIKWTHTLKPSTINIEAFADSTREYAEVAILSVELAKPDRAKRIAGFIHKAIPYPTLLVMAHGPQIAISVADKRINQADKSKWVVEESWLTQWFDPSMDDTAANAFMAECHISGLPFTNFMAFYSALRDRAIAMIAATRTGSYTLATPERTENNIEHLHEIDRLTREIGELKAKLKKTKQMAQQITLNTEIKTRKDAIMKLESLMR
;
A
#
# COMPACT_ATOMS: atom_id res chain seq x y z
N MET A 1 -10.13 -3.80 15.36
CA MET A 1 -9.58 -3.79 14.00
C MET A 1 -8.15 -3.25 13.94
N ILE A 2 -7.89 -1.95 14.16
CA ILE A 2 -6.51 -1.41 14.13
C ILE A 2 -5.65 -2.10 15.20
N THR A 3 -6.13 -2.13 16.45
CA THR A 3 -5.43 -2.79 17.57
C THR A 3 -5.18 -4.27 17.28
N THR A 4 -6.19 -4.99 16.76
CA THR A 4 -6.06 -6.41 16.37
C THR A 4 -4.87 -6.64 15.43
N PHE A 5 -4.73 -5.83 14.38
CA PHE A 5 -3.62 -5.95 13.45
C PHE A 5 -2.29 -5.54 14.08
N LEU A 6 -2.26 -4.44 14.85
CA LEU A 6 -1.04 -3.96 15.51
C LEU A 6 -0.51 -4.95 16.55
N ASP A 7 -1.39 -5.54 17.37
CA ASP A 7 -1.04 -6.56 18.35
C ASP A 7 -0.46 -7.80 17.65
N ASN A 8 -1.04 -8.19 16.51
CA ASN A 8 -0.55 -9.29 15.69
C ASN A 8 0.84 -9.03 15.09
N LEU A 9 1.30 -7.78 14.97
CA LEU A 9 2.68 -7.52 14.54
C LEU A 9 3.72 -8.01 15.55
N GLY A 10 3.33 -8.23 16.83
CA GLY A 10 4.21 -8.72 17.87
C GLY A 10 5.34 -7.76 18.24
N LEU A 11 5.17 -6.46 17.96
CA LEU A 11 6.20 -5.45 18.20
C LEU A 11 6.49 -5.30 19.71
N PRO A 12 7.74 -5.07 20.11
CA PRO A 12 8.08 -4.77 21.49
C PRO A 12 7.39 -3.50 21.99
N LYS A 13 7.03 -3.45 23.27
CA LYS A 13 6.45 -2.25 23.92
C LYS A 13 7.33 -1.01 23.80
N SER A 14 8.65 -1.17 23.66
CA SER A 14 9.59 -0.07 23.41
C SER A 14 9.35 0.66 22.08
N CYS A 15 8.63 0.05 21.13
CA CYS A 15 8.25 0.66 19.86
C CYS A 15 6.94 1.45 19.94
N GLU A 16 6.14 1.26 21.00
CA GLU A 16 4.84 1.91 21.14
C GLU A 16 4.99 3.42 21.25
N LEU A 17 4.12 4.10 20.51
CA LEU A 17 3.88 5.53 20.57
C LEU A 17 2.35 5.73 20.61
N ASP A 18 1.88 6.87 21.11
CA ASP A 18 0.46 7.23 20.93
C ASP A 18 0.31 8.72 20.68
N ARG A 19 0.93 9.17 19.58
CA ARG A 19 0.92 10.59 19.22
C ARG A 19 -0.16 10.86 18.17
N THR A 20 -1.07 11.78 18.48
CA THR A 20 -2.04 12.26 17.48
C THR A 20 -1.35 13.15 16.44
N ILE A 21 -1.60 12.88 15.16
CA ILE A 21 -1.16 13.73 14.04
C ILE A 21 -2.34 14.60 13.61
N PHE A 22 -2.22 15.91 13.83
CA PHE A 22 -3.22 16.87 13.39
C PHE A 22 -3.15 17.09 11.88
N LYS A 23 -4.31 17.21 11.22
CA LYS A 23 -4.45 17.47 9.78
C LYS A 23 -3.62 18.67 9.30
N LYS A 24 -3.46 19.69 10.16
CA LYS A 24 -2.63 20.87 9.88
C LYS A 24 -1.17 20.49 9.63
N MET A 25 -0.58 19.58 10.42
CA MET A 25 0.80 19.13 10.21
C MET A 25 1.02 18.49 8.84
N LEU A 26 0.04 17.77 8.31
CA LEU A 26 0.13 17.22 6.95
C LEU A 26 0.06 18.30 5.87
N SER A 27 -0.76 19.33 6.10
CA SER A 27 -0.93 20.45 5.16
C SER A 27 0.28 21.39 5.14
N ASP A 28 1.02 21.46 6.25
CA ASP A 28 2.22 22.28 6.39
C ASP A 28 3.46 21.57 5.80
N ASN A 29 3.48 20.23 5.78
CA ASN A 29 4.61 19.42 5.29
C ASN A 29 4.51 19.03 3.81
N VAL A 30 3.33 19.12 3.19
CA VAL A 30 3.11 18.73 1.80
C VAL A 30 2.20 19.73 1.11
N ASP A 31 2.54 20.08 -0.13
CA ASP A 31 1.66 20.83 -1.01
C ASP A 31 0.45 19.98 -1.42
N LEU A 32 -0.66 20.18 -0.71
CA LEU A 32 -1.94 19.53 -0.98
C LEU A 32 -2.74 20.32 -2.03
N ASP A 33 -3.18 19.64 -3.09
CA ASP A 33 -4.09 20.25 -4.06
C ASP A 33 -5.52 20.39 -3.49
N VAL A 34 -6.45 20.95 -4.28
CA VAL A 34 -7.84 21.17 -3.85
C VAL A 34 -8.54 19.84 -3.50
N THR A 35 -8.25 18.77 -4.23
CA THR A 35 -8.83 17.45 -4.02
C THR A 35 -8.25 16.78 -2.78
N ASP A 36 -6.94 16.94 -2.55
CA ASP A 36 -6.25 16.49 -1.33
C ASP A 36 -6.81 17.17 -0.09
N LYS A 37 -6.92 18.49 -0.11
CA LYS A 37 -7.51 19.27 1.00
C LYS A 37 -8.93 18.81 1.30
N LYS A 38 -9.72 18.54 0.27
CA LYS A 38 -11.08 18.00 0.42
C LYS A 38 -11.07 16.58 0.99
N ALA A 39 -10.14 15.71 0.57
CA ALA A 39 -10.02 14.35 1.10
C ALA A 39 -9.59 14.35 2.57
N LEU A 40 -8.59 15.15 2.91
CA LEU A 40 -8.13 15.34 4.28
C LEU A 40 -9.24 15.91 5.18
N LYS A 41 -10.03 16.86 4.67
CA LYS A 41 -11.13 17.45 5.44
C LYS A 41 -12.28 16.47 5.65
N ASP A 42 -12.81 15.91 4.57
CA ASP A 42 -14.11 15.24 4.58
C ASP A 42 -14.00 13.74 4.92
N ASP A 43 -12.88 13.09 4.60
CA ASP A 43 -12.78 11.63 4.69
C ASP A 43 -11.88 11.18 5.84
N VAL A 44 -10.90 11.96 6.28
CA VAL A 44 -10.03 11.57 7.40
C VAL A 44 -10.69 11.93 8.72
N ILE A 45 -10.93 10.96 9.60
CA ILE A 45 -11.44 11.19 10.95
C ILE A 45 -10.26 11.48 11.90
N LYS A 46 -9.28 10.58 11.91
CA LYS A 46 -8.19 10.60 12.90
C LYS A 46 -6.92 10.01 12.31
N ILE A 47 -5.78 10.56 12.74
CA ILE A 47 -4.46 10.02 12.42
C ILE A 47 -3.68 9.90 13.72
N LYS A 48 -3.13 8.72 13.98
CA LYS A 48 -2.22 8.45 15.10
C LYS A 48 -0.93 7.88 14.58
N TRP A 49 0.18 8.36 15.14
CA TRP A 49 1.47 7.69 15.08
C TRP A 49 1.52 6.69 16.23
N THR A 50 1.33 5.41 15.90
CA THR A 50 1.14 4.34 16.88
C THR A 50 2.44 3.66 17.25
N HIS A 51 3.41 3.57 16.34
CA HIS A 51 4.71 2.99 16.68
C HIS A 51 5.84 3.70 15.94
N THR A 52 7.01 3.71 16.56
CA THR A 52 8.26 4.04 15.88
C THR A 52 9.32 2.98 16.16
N LEU A 53 9.85 2.40 15.10
CA LEU A 53 10.91 1.41 15.14
C LEU A 53 12.23 2.12 14.83
N LYS A 54 13.12 2.18 15.82
CA LYS A 54 14.44 2.79 15.75
C LYS A 54 15.48 1.78 16.24
N PRO A 55 16.79 1.98 15.99
CA PRO A 55 17.80 1.06 16.49
C PRO A 55 17.71 0.86 18.02
N SER A 56 17.41 1.94 18.74
CA SER A 56 17.24 1.92 20.20
C SER A 56 15.97 1.21 20.69
N THR A 57 14.96 0.97 19.85
CA THR A 57 13.68 0.37 20.28
C THR A 57 13.57 -1.11 19.93
N ILE A 58 14.24 -1.57 18.87
CA ILE A 58 14.06 -2.93 18.33
C ILE A 58 15.37 -3.60 17.88
N ASN A 59 16.53 -2.95 18.08
CA ASN A 59 17.86 -3.48 17.74
C ASN A 59 18.00 -3.89 16.26
N ILE A 60 17.48 -3.04 15.37
CA ILE A 60 17.68 -3.14 13.91
C ILE A 60 18.51 -1.93 13.49
N GLU A 61 19.58 -2.18 12.73
CA GLU A 61 20.48 -1.13 12.27
C GLU A 61 19.84 -0.21 11.23
N ALA A 62 20.23 1.05 11.26
CA ALA A 62 19.89 2.00 10.20
C ALA A 62 20.59 1.60 8.88
N PHE A 63 19.99 1.98 7.75
CA PHE A 63 20.61 1.83 6.43
C PHE A 63 20.59 3.17 5.71
N ALA A 64 21.69 3.54 5.05
CA ALA A 64 21.74 4.74 4.21
C ALA A 64 22.74 4.55 3.06
N ASP A 65 22.37 5.01 1.88
CA ASP A 65 23.23 5.15 0.70
C ASP A 65 22.97 6.50 -0.01
N SER A 66 23.50 6.67 -1.23
CA SER A 66 23.34 7.93 -2.00
C SER A 66 21.90 8.21 -2.48
N THR A 67 21.05 7.20 -2.44
CA THR A 67 19.67 7.22 -2.94
C THR A 67 18.65 7.10 -1.81
N ARG A 68 18.91 6.26 -0.82
CA ARG A 68 17.94 5.76 0.15
C ARG A 68 18.44 5.96 1.57
N GLU A 69 17.53 6.28 2.46
CA GLU A 69 17.79 6.36 3.90
C GLU A 69 16.64 5.68 4.65
N TYR A 70 17.00 4.80 5.57
CA TYR A 70 16.14 3.98 6.41
C TYR A 70 16.68 4.08 7.84
N ALA A 71 16.52 5.26 8.44
CA ALA A 71 16.95 5.52 9.82
C ALA A 71 15.97 4.94 10.86
N GLU A 72 14.68 4.91 10.52
CA GLU A 72 13.59 4.39 11.34
C GLU A 72 12.41 3.97 10.46
N VAL A 73 11.48 3.19 11.00
CA VAL A 73 10.20 2.86 10.37
C VAL A 73 9.05 3.39 11.24
N ALA A 74 8.15 4.16 10.63
CA ALA A 74 6.97 4.70 11.30
C ALA A 74 5.74 3.82 11.03
N ILE A 75 4.91 3.60 12.04
CA ILE A 75 3.59 2.97 11.88
C ILE A 75 2.53 3.98 12.30
N LEU A 76 1.64 4.30 11.36
CA LEU A 76 0.54 5.23 11.59
C LEU A 76 -0.78 4.52 11.33
N SER A 77 -1.79 4.81 12.15
CA SER A 77 -3.17 4.45 11.87
C SER A 77 -3.97 5.65 11.37
N VAL A 78 -4.78 5.44 10.34
CA VAL A 78 -5.62 6.47 9.70
C VAL A 78 -7.05 6.00 9.68
N GLU A 79 -7.91 6.59 10.51
CA GLU A 79 -9.34 6.30 10.51
C GLU A 79 -10.05 7.16 9.46
N LEU A 80 -10.84 6.52 8.59
CA LEU A 80 -11.56 7.15 7.50
C LEU A 80 -13.08 7.07 7.67
N ALA A 81 -13.74 8.20 7.43
CA ALA A 81 -15.19 8.29 7.28
C ALA A 81 -15.67 7.66 5.98
N LYS A 82 -14.85 7.70 4.92
CA LYS A 82 -15.16 7.12 3.60
C LYS A 82 -13.90 6.50 2.97
N PRO A 83 -14.00 5.31 2.34
CA PRO A 83 -12.84 4.64 1.77
C PRO A 83 -12.51 5.09 0.34
N ASP A 84 -13.39 5.85 -0.34
CA ASP A 84 -13.30 6.15 -1.78
C ASP A 84 -11.97 6.80 -2.21
N ARG A 85 -11.40 7.65 -1.35
CA ARG A 85 -10.15 8.37 -1.61
C ARG A 85 -8.97 7.80 -0.82
N ALA A 86 -9.05 6.58 -0.28
CA ALA A 86 -8.01 5.98 0.55
C ALA A 86 -6.63 5.95 -0.12
N LYS A 87 -6.52 5.52 -1.39
CA LYS A 87 -5.24 5.52 -2.13
C LYS A 87 -4.63 6.91 -2.23
N ARG A 88 -5.46 7.93 -2.44
CA ARG A 88 -5.04 9.34 -2.50
C ARG A 88 -4.58 9.84 -1.13
N ILE A 89 -5.32 9.51 -0.08
CA ILE A 89 -5.00 9.86 1.31
C ILE A 89 -3.67 9.24 1.75
N ALA A 90 -3.49 7.94 1.50
CA ALA A 90 -2.23 7.25 1.76
C ALA A 90 -1.07 7.94 1.01
N GLY A 91 -1.28 8.31 -0.26
CA GLY A 91 -0.28 8.99 -1.08
C GLY A 91 0.26 10.29 -0.46
N PHE A 92 -0.61 11.21 -0.04
CA PHE A 92 -0.13 12.46 0.57
C PHE A 92 0.39 12.28 2.00
N ILE A 93 -0.10 11.28 2.77
CA ILE A 93 0.45 10.97 4.09
C ILE A 93 1.87 10.41 3.94
N HIS A 94 2.11 9.50 3.00
CA HIS A 94 3.46 9.00 2.71
C HIS A 94 4.42 10.14 2.33
N LYS A 95 3.97 11.14 1.57
CA LYS A 95 4.78 12.33 1.26
C LYS A 95 5.08 13.19 2.49
N ALA A 96 4.15 13.27 3.44
CA ALA A 96 4.28 14.13 4.62
C ALA A 96 5.20 13.57 5.72
N ILE A 97 5.42 12.25 5.71
CA ILE A 97 6.24 11.56 6.71
C ILE A 97 7.60 11.23 6.08
N PRO A 98 8.70 11.85 6.57
CA PRO A 98 10.05 11.71 6.00
C PRO A 98 10.76 10.41 6.44
N TYR A 99 10.02 9.30 6.55
CA TYR A 99 10.52 7.98 6.93
C TYR A 99 9.75 6.89 6.18
N PRO A 100 10.32 5.70 5.95
CA PRO A 100 9.55 4.50 5.59
C PRO A 100 8.34 4.35 6.52
N THR A 101 7.14 4.17 5.96
CA THR A 101 5.89 4.22 6.73
C THR A 101 4.98 3.05 6.39
N LEU A 102 4.51 2.35 7.42
CA LEU A 102 3.39 1.43 7.32
C LEU A 102 2.11 2.17 7.75
N LEU A 103 1.18 2.37 6.81
CA LEU A 103 -0.11 2.99 7.10
C LEU A 103 -1.18 1.91 7.30
N VAL A 104 -1.80 1.88 8.47
CA VAL A 104 -2.98 1.07 8.77
C VAL A 104 -4.22 1.96 8.57
N MET A 105 -4.80 1.88 7.39
CA MET A 105 -6.02 2.62 7.02
C MET A 105 -7.22 1.85 7.56
N ALA A 106 -8.17 2.51 8.22
CA ALA A 106 -9.35 1.86 8.79
C ALA A 106 -10.65 2.53 8.35
N HIS A 107 -11.66 1.74 8.05
CA HIS A 107 -13.02 2.20 7.74
C HIS A 107 -14.04 1.16 8.22
N GLY A 108 -14.87 1.55 9.18
CA GLY A 108 -15.74 0.59 9.88
C GLY A 108 -14.89 -0.55 10.50
N PRO A 109 -15.28 -1.83 10.35
CA PRO A 109 -14.50 -2.94 10.89
C PRO A 109 -13.28 -3.31 10.03
N GLN A 110 -13.16 -2.76 8.82
CA GLN A 110 -12.13 -3.15 7.86
C GLN A 110 -10.88 -2.29 7.97
N ILE A 111 -9.74 -2.88 7.62
CA ILE A 111 -8.47 -2.18 7.44
C ILE A 111 -7.90 -2.44 6.04
N ALA A 112 -7.05 -1.53 5.58
CA ALA A 112 -6.17 -1.71 4.43
C ALA A 112 -4.77 -1.22 4.78
N ILE A 113 -3.74 -1.92 4.30
CA ILE A 113 -2.35 -1.61 4.61
C ILE A 113 -1.73 -0.88 3.43
N SER A 114 -1.07 0.25 3.68
CA SER A 114 -0.32 0.96 2.66
C SER A 114 1.15 1.11 3.02
N VAL A 115 1.98 0.85 2.03
CA VAL A 115 3.44 1.00 2.04
C VAL A 115 3.84 1.86 0.85
N ALA A 116 5.00 2.50 0.96
CA ALA A 116 5.56 3.28 -0.13
C ALA A 116 7.09 3.22 -0.17
N ASP A 117 7.64 3.05 -1.36
CA ASP A 117 9.07 3.18 -1.61
C ASP A 117 9.43 4.66 -1.67
N LYS A 118 10.47 5.03 -0.93
CA LYS A 118 10.92 6.41 -0.81
C LYS A 118 12.40 6.49 -1.06
N ARG A 119 12.82 7.62 -1.61
CA ARG A 119 14.22 7.98 -1.78
C ARG A 119 14.45 9.44 -1.45
N ILE A 120 15.71 9.78 -1.21
CA ILE A 120 16.16 11.15 -1.08
C ILE A 120 16.05 11.84 -2.44
N ASN A 121 15.53 13.07 -2.43
CA ASN A 121 15.51 13.89 -3.63
C ASN A 121 16.94 14.30 -4.01
N GLN A 122 17.34 14.02 -5.25
CA GLN A 122 18.70 14.27 -5.74
C GLN A 122 18.98 15.76 -5.98
N ALA A 123 17.95 16.57 -6.22
CA ALA A 123 18.06 18.02 -6.36
C ALA A 123 18.02 18.77 -5.01
N ASP A 124 17.33 18.20 -4.02
CA ASP A 124 17.16 18.80 -2.69
C ASP A 124 17.20 17.70 -1.63
N LYS A 125 18.39 17.41 -1.09
CA LYS A 125 18.61 16.29 -0.15
C LYS A 125 17.84 16.41 1.17
N SER A 126 17.19 17.55 1.44
CA SER A 126 16.31 17.71 2.60
C SER A 126 14.91 17.12 2.38
N LYS A 127 14.58 16.75 1.14
CA LYS A 127 13.25 16.28 0.74
C LYS A 127 13.24 14.81 0.36
N TRP A 128 12.08 14.20 0.59
CA TRP A 128 11.79 12.82 0.20
C TRP A 128 10.91 12.79 -1.04
N VAL A 129 11.15 11.79 -1.88
CA VAL A 129 10.31 11.46 -3.03
C VAL A 129 9.70 10.10 -2.79
N VAL A 130 8.36 10.03 -2.85
CA VAL A 130 7.65 8.76 -2.95
C VAL A 130 7.76 8.30 -4.40
N GLU A 131 8.46 7.19 -4.63
CA GLU A 131 8.61 6.61 -5.97
C GLU A 131 7.36 5.81 -6.33
N GLU A 132 6.91 4.98 -5.40
CA GLU A 132 5.80 4.08 -5.59
C GLU A 132 5.06 3.84 -4.28
N SER A 133 3.75 3.63 -4.36
CA SER A 133 2.93 3.31 -3.19
C SER A 133 1.89 2.25 -3.50
N TRP A 134 1.71 1.35 -2.55
CA TRP A 134 0.80 0.22 -2.63
C TRP A 134 -0.24 0.32 -1.53
N LEU A 135 -1.44 -0.18 -1.80
CA LEU A 135 -2.55 -0.24 -0.84
C LEU A 135 -3.24 -1.58 -1.05
N THR A 136 -3.34 -2.39 0.00
CA THR A 136 -4.08 -3.65 -0.05
C THR A 136 -5.57 -3.41 -0.24
N GLN A 137 -6.29 -4.47 -0.60
CA GLN A 137 -7.73 -4.55 -0.38
C GLN A 137 -8.08 -4.31 1.09
N TRP A 138 -9.33 -3.91 1.31
CA TRP A 138 -9.95 -3.85 2.63
C TRP A 138 -10.27 -5.26 3.12
N PHE A 139 -9.87 -5.57 4.36
CA PHE A 139 -10.21 -6.83 5.03
C PHE A 139 -10.53 -6.57 6.50
N ASP A 140 -11.34 -7.42 7.13
CA ASP A 140 -11.62 -7.36 8.56
C ASP A 140 -10.64 -8.28 9.29
N PRO A 141 -9.71 -7.76 10.12
CA PRO A 141 -8.71 -8.58 10.81
C PRO A 141 -9.32 -9.44 11.93
N SER A 142 -10.61 -9.29 12.23
CA SER A 142 -11.33 -10.11 13.22
C SER A 142 -12.18 -11.22 12.57
N MET A 143 -12.26 -11.25 11.25
CA MET A 143 -12.96 -12.31 10.51
C MET A 143 -12.00 -13.45 10.16
N ASP A 144 -12.54 -14.67 10.12
CA ASP A 144 -11.79 -15.84 9.66
C ASP A 144 -11.74 -15.86 8.12
N ASP A 145 -10.77 -15.13 7.57
CA ASP A 145 -10.44 -15.13 6.15
C ASP A 145 -9.03 -15.71 5.95
N THR A 146 -8.92 -16.77 5.16
CA THR A 146 -7.67 -17.52 4.99
C THR A 146 -6.52 -16.63 4.49
N ALA A 147 -6.78 -15.73 3.54
CA ALA A 147 -5.74 -14.88 2.96
C ALA A 147 -5.32 -13.78 3.94
N ALA A 148 -6.28 -13.14 4.62
CA ALA A 148 -6.02 -12.14 5.65
C ALA A 148 -5.25 -12.74 6.83
N ASN A 149 -5.63 -13.93 7.30
CA ASN A 149 -4.95 -14.63 8.39
C ASN A 149 -3.51 -14.98 8.01
N ALA A 150 -3.28 -15.50 6.80
CA ALA A 150 -1.94 -15.79 6.31
C ALA A 150 -1.09 -14.52 6.19
N PHE A 151 -1.64 -13.45 5.64
CA PHE A 151 -0.97 -12.14 5.55
C PHE A 151 -0.59 -11.60 6.93
N MET A 152 -1.53 -11.62 7.88
CA MET A 152 -1.29 -11.18 9.26
C MET A 152 -0.19 -12.03 9.92
N ALA A 153 -0.25 -13.35 9.80
CA ALA A 153 0.78 -14.23 10.35
C ALA A 153 2.17 -13.94 9.75
N GLU A 154 2.25 -13.71 8.44
CA GLU A 154 3.50 -13.33 7.78
C GLU A 154 4.02 -11.97 8.27
N CYS A 155 3.14 -11.00 8.56
CA CYS A 155 3.52 -9.69 9.08
C CYS A 155 4.04 -9.70 10.53
N HIS A 156 3.94 -10.82 11.24
CA HIS A 156 4.47 -10.93 12.60
C HIS A 156 5.99 -10.74 12.59
N ILE A 157 6.49 -9.94 13.54
CA ILE A 157 7.90 -9.51 13.59
C ILE A 157 8.91 -10.66 13.55
N SER A 158 8.59 -11.82 14.11
CA SER A 158 9.47 -13.00 14.13
C SER A 158 9.78 -13.55 12.73
N GLY A 159 8.97 -13.23 11.71
CA GLY A 159 9.19 -13.60 10.32
C GLY A 159 9.90 -12.52 9.49
N LEU A 160 10.25 -11.38 10.08
CA LEU A 160 10.89 -10.25 9.40
C LEU A 160 12.42 -10.26 9.61
N PRO A 161 13.21 -9.76 8.64
CA PRO A 161 14.66 -9.70 8.77
C PRO A 161 15.09 -8.56 9.69
N PHE A 162 16.08 -8.83 10.56
CA PHE A 162 16.65 -7.85 11.50
C PHE A 162 18.02 -7.31 11.05
N THR A 163 18.38 -7.52 9.78
CA THR A 163 19.69 -7.10 9.24
C THR A 163 19.87 -5.59 9.22
N ASN A 164 18.85 -4.86 8.72
CA ASN A 164 18.74 -3.41 8.78
C ASN A 164 17.31 -2.97 8.40
N PHE A 165 16.98 -1.69 8.60
CA PHE A 165 15.63 -1.18 8.31
C PHE A 165 15.23 -1.21 6.83
N MET A 166 16.18 -1.19 5.89
CA MET A 166 15.85 -1.37 4.48
C MET A 166 15.30 -2.78 4.25
N ALA A 167 16.01 -3.81 4.70
CA ALA A 167 15.55 -5.20 4.57
C ALA A 167 14.23 -5.44 5.31
N PHE A 168 14.10 -4.90 6.53
CA PHE A 168 12.88 -5.02 7.32
C PHE A 168 11.67 -4.40 6.61
N TYR A 169 11.82 -3.18 6.10
CA TYR A 169 10.73 -2.49 5.41
C TYR A 169 10.41 -3.11 4.05
N SER A 170 11.41 -3.53 3.27
CA SER A 170 11.19 -4.29 2.03
C SER A 170 10.42 -5.58 2.29
N ALA A 171 10.73 -6.30 3.37
CA ALA A 171 10.00 -7.51 3.74
C ALA A 171 8.52 -7.24 4.10
N LEU A 172 8.21 -6.09 4.72
CA LEU A 172 6.82 -5.65 4.94
C LEU A 172 6.13 -5.26 3.63
N ARG A 173 6.84 -4.57 2.74
CA ARG A 173 6.35 -4.23 1.40
C ARG A 173 5.98 -5.49 0.62
N ASP A 174 6.85 -6.48 0.57
CA ASP A 174 6.63 -7.71 -0.19
C ASP A 174 5.39 -8.47 0.28
N ARG A 175 5.12 -8.47 1.59
CA ARG A 175 3.88 -9.03 2.17
C ARG A 175 2.64 -8.27 1.76
N ALA A 176 2.71 -6.94 1.72
CA ALA A 176 1.61 -6.11 1.21
C ALA A 176 1.36 -6.37 -0.28
N ILE A 177 2.42 -6.53 -1.08
CA ILE A 177 2.32 -6.91 -2.50
C ILE A 177 1.68 -8.29 -2.66
N ALA A 178 2.10 -9.27 -1.86
CA ALA A 178 1.50 -10.62 -1.87
C ALA A 178 0.00 -10.56 -1.53
N MET A 179 -0.41 -9.72 -0.58
CA MET A 179 -1.82 -9.50 -0.25
C MET A 179 -2.61 -8.85 -1.39
N ILE A 180 -2.01 -7.89 -2.11
CA ILE A 180 -2.60 -7.29 -3.31
C ILE A 180 -2.74 -8.35 -4.42
N ALA A 181 -1.71 -9.15 -4.67
CA ALA A 181 -1.74 -10.23 -5.65
C ALA A 181 -2.83 -11.26 -5.29
N ALA A 182 -3.02 -11.57 -4.01
CA ALA A 182 -4.05 -12.49 -3.53
C ALA A 182 -5.47 -12.11 -3.98
N THR A 183 -5.77 -10.81 -4.13
CA THR A 183 -7.07 -10.35 -4.65
C THR A 183 -7.36 -10.80 -6.08
N ARG A 184 -6.29 -11.08 -6.84
CA ARG A 184 -6.34 -11.47 -8.24
C ARG A 184 -6.17 -12.98 -8.39
N THR A 185 -5.24 -13.57 -7.62
CA THR A 185 -4.91 -14.99 -7.72
C THR A 185 -5.89 -15.89 -6.99
N GLY A 186 -6.55 -15.36 -5.94
CA GLY A 186 -7.49 -16.05 -5.06
C GLY A 186 -6.86 -16.63 -3.79
N SER A 187 -5.54 -16.49 -3.62
CA SER A 187 -4.79 -17.07 -2.49
C SER A 187 -3.57 -16.22 -2.15
N TYR A 188 -3.28 -16.08 -0.86
CA TYR A 188 -2.07 -15.42 -0.40
C TYR A 188 -0.86 -16.36 -0.49
N THR A 189 0.17 -15.94 -1.22
CA THR A 189 1.46 -16.64 -1.33
C THR A 189 2.58 -15.61 -1.22
N LEU A 190 3.45 -15.73 -0.21
CA LEU A 190 4.65 -14.91 -0.12
C LEU A 190 5.70 -15.41 -1.12
N ALA A 191 6.08 -14.54 -2.06
CA ALA A 191 7.06 -14.83 -3.08
C ALA A 191 8.50 -14.50 -2.63
N THR A 192 9.50 -14.99 -3.36
CA THR A 192 10.87 -14.49 -3.21
C THR A 192 10.96 -13.03 -3.66
N PRO A 193 11.94 -12.23 -3.18
CA PRO A 193 12.08 -10.83 -3.59
C PRO A 193 12.13 -10.64 -5.11
N GLU A 194 12.89 -11.48 -5.83
CA GLU A 194 12.95 -11.46 -7.30
C GLU A 194 11.58 -11.70 -7.95
N ARG A 195 10.81 -12.66 -7.43
CA ARG A 195 9.47 -12.94 -7.92
C ARG A 195 8.47 -11.84 -7.52
N THR A 196 8.68 -11.16 -6.39
CA THR A 196 7.88 -10.00 -5.99
C THR A 196 8.03 -8.84 -6.99
N GLU A 197 9.23 -8.57 -7.48
CA GLU A 197 9.44 -7.55 -8.52
C GLU A 197 8.72 -7.92 -9.84
N ASN A 198 8.77 -9.19 -10.25
CA ASN A 198 7.96 -9.66 -11.40
C ASN A 198 6.44 -9.50 -11.16
N ASN A 199 5.98 -9.79 -9.94
CA ASN A 199 4.57 -9.61 -9.57
C ASN A 199 4.17 -8.13 -9.62
N ILE A 200 5.05 -7.21 -9.23
CA ILE A 200 4.83 -5.76 -9.35
C ILE A 200 4.62 -5.36 -10.82
N GLU A 201 5.49 -5.81 -11.72
CA GLU A 201 5.34 -5.57 -13.16
C GLU A 201 4.00 -6.12 -13.68
N HIS A 202 3.61 -7.32 -13.26
CA HIS A 202 2.32 -7.91 -13.61
C HIS A 202 1.13 -7.10 -13.07
N LEU A 203 1.21 -6.59 -11.83
CA LEU A 203 0.17 -5.75 -11.26
C LEU A 203 0.01 -4.43 -12.02
N HIS A 204 1.11 -3.79 -12.44
CA HIS A 204 1.05 -2.60 -13.29
C HIS A 204 0.37 -2.86 -14.63
N GLU A 205 0.72 -3.98 -15.27
CA GLU A 205 0.12 -4.36 -16.54
C GLU A 205 -1.37 -4.66 -16.37
N ILE A 206 -1.76 -5.33 -15.29
CA ILE A 206 -3.17 -5.57 -14.96
C ILE A 206 -3.92 -4.25 -14.76
N ASP A 207 -3.35 -3.28 -14.04
CA ASP A 207 -3.95 -1.96 -13.84
C ASP A 207 -4.12 -1.20 -15.16
N ARG A 208 -3.10 -1.25 -16.04
CA ARG A 208 -3.16 -0.67 -17.39
C ARG A 208 -4.28 -1.29 -18.22
N LEU A 209 -4.31 -2.63 -18.33
CA LEU A 209 -5.31 -3.38 -19.08
C LEU A 209 -6.72 -3.15 -18.52
N THR A 210 -6.87 -3.05 -17.19
CA THR A 210 -8.15 -2.76 -16.54
C THR A 210 -8.68 -1.38 -16.93
N ARG A 211 -7.82 -0.36 -16.98
CA ARG A 211 -8.19 0.98 -17.44
C ARG A 211 -8.61 0.96 -18.91
N GLU A 212 -7.84 0.33 -19.78
CA GLU A 212 -8.15 0.21 -21.20
C GLU A 212 -9.48 -0.52 -21.43
N ILE A 213 -9.76 -1.59 -20.69
CA ILE A 213 -11.06 -2.27 -20.72
C ILE A 213 -12.20 -1.30 -20.32
N GLY A 214 -11.99 -0.45 -19.32
CA GLY A 214 -12.94 0.57 -18.90
C GLY A 214 -13.27 1.57 -20.02
N GLU A 215 -12.24 2.07 -20.70
CA GLU A 215 -12.35 2.98 -21.85
C GLU A 215 -13.08 2.32 -23.04
N LEU A 216 -12.70 1.08 -23.37
CA LEU A 216 -13.34 0.29 -24.42
C LEU A 216 -14.82 0.00 -24.10
N LYS A 217 -15.15 -0.32 -22.86
CA LYS A 217 -16.54 -0.49 -22.41
C LYS A 217 -17.34 0.81 -22.53
N ALA A 218 -16.75 1.95 -22.20
CA ALA A 218 -17.38 3.26 -22.35
C ALA A 218 -17.63 3.60 -23.83
N LYS A 219 -16.67 3.26 -24.71
CA LYS A 219 -16.80 3.41 -26.17
C LYS A 219 -17.89 2.49 -26.73
N LEU A 220 -17.89 1.22 -26.34
CA LEU A 220 -18.88 0.22 -26.75
C LEU A 220 -20.32 0.67 -26.47
N LYS A 221 -20.59 1.27 -25.31
CA LYS A 221 -21.91 1.81 -24.94
C LYS A 221 -22.42 2.91 -25.90
N LYS A 222 -21.52 3.61 -26.60
CA LYS A 222 -21.86 4.70 -27.53
C LYS A 222 -21.91 4.25 -29.00
N THR A 223 -21.42 3.04 -29.30
CA THR A 223 -21.32 2.52 -30.67
C THR A 223 -22.62 1.88 -31.11
N LYS A 224 -23.19 2.33 -32.24
CA LYS A 224 -24.41 1.74 -32.83
C LYS A 224 -24.14 0.69 -33.90
N GLN A 225 -23.02 0.80 -34.63
CA GLN A 225 -22.70 -0.11 -35.73
C GLN A 225 -22.25 -1.48 -35.18
N MET A 226 -22.96 -2.55 -35.57
CA MET A 226 -22.69 -3.91 -35.06
C MET A 226 -21.26 -4.38 -35.35
N ALA A 227 -20.72 -4.11 -36.54
CA ALA A 227 -19.34 -4.49 -36.88
C ALA A 227 -18.32 -3.89 -35.90
N GLN A 228 -18.46 -2.61 -35.56
CA GLN A 228 -17.59 -1.93 -34.59
C GLN A 228 -17.80 -2.44 -33.16
N GLN A 229 -19.04 -2.81 -32.79
CA GLN A 229 -19.30 -3.43 -31.48
C GLN A 229 -18.60 -4.79 -31.35
N ILE A 230 -18.59 -5.60 -32.42
CA ILE A 230 -17.89 -6.89 -32.45
C ILE A 230 -16.38 -6.66 -32.25
N THR A 231 -15.77 -5.72 -32.97
CA THR A 231 -14.35 -5.39 -32.80
C THR A 231 -14.00 -4.99 -31.36
N LEU A 232 -14.78 -4.08 -30.76
CA LEU A 232 -14.55 -3.64 -29.38
C LEU A 232 -14.71 -4.79 -28.37
N ASN A 233 -15.68 -5.68 -28.58
CA ASN A 233 -15.86 -6.86 -27.71
C ASN A 233 -14.68 -7.83 -27.83
N THR A 234 -14.14 -8.04 -29.03
CA THR A 234 -12.94 -8.86 -29.24
C THR A 234 -11.74 -8.25 -28.52
N GLU A 235 -11.51 -6.94 -28.65
CA GLU A 235 -10.42 -6.24 -27.95
C GLU A 235 -10.55 -6.32 -26.42
N ILE A 236 -11.76 -6.20 -25.88
CA ILE A 236 -12.03 -6.38 -24.44
C ILE A 236 -11.70 -7.81 -24.02
N LYS A 237 -12.10 -8.81 -24.82
CA LYS A 237 -11.83 -10.22 -24.54
C LYS A 237 -10.32 -10.50 -24.53
N THR A 238 -9.59 -10.04 -25.55
CA THR A 238 -8.13 -10.19 -25.62
C THR A 238 -7.42 -9.63 -24.39
N ARG A 239 -7.84 -8.46 -23.91
CA ARG A 239 -7.26 -7.85 -22.70
C ARG A 239 -7.60 -8.63 -21.43
N LYS A 240 -8.82 -9.17 -21.33
CA LYS A 240 -9.20 -10.05 -20.22
C LYS A 240 -8.37 -11.34 -20.21
N ASP A 241 -8.15 -11.93 -21.39
CA ASP A 241 -7.33 -13.13 -21.54
C ASP A 241 -5.88 -12.86 -21.13
N ALA A 242 -5.35 -11.68 -21.46
CA ALA A 242 -4.03 -11.23 -20.99
C ALA A 242 -3.98 -11.06 -19.46
N ILE A 243 -5.01 -10.45 -18.84
CA ILE A 243 -5.10 -10.36 -17.37
C ILE A 243 -5.09 -11.76 -16.75
N MET A 244 -5.91 -12.70 -17.22
CA MET A 244 -5.94 -14.07 -16.68
C MET A 244 -4.59 -14.77 -16.78
N LYS A 245 -3.83 -14.53 -17.87
CA LYS A 245 -2.47 -15.03 -18.01
C LYS A 245 -1.55 -14.45 -16.94
N LEU A 246 -1.57 -13.13 -16.73
CA LEU A 246 -0.76 -12.47 -15.70
C LEU A 246 -1.11 -12.96 -14.29
N GLU A 247 -2.40 -13.12 -14.00
CA GLU A 247 -2.89 -13.68 -12.73
C GLU A 247 -2.36 -15.10 -12.50
N SER A 248 -2.28 -15.92 -13.55
CA SER A 248 -1.72 -17.28 -13.43
C SER A 248 -0.21 -17.30 -13.13
N LEU A 249 0.55 -16.29 -13.59
CA LEU A 249 2.00 -16.19 -13.34
C LEU A 249 2.31 -15.78 -11.90
N MET A 250 1.38 -15.09 -11.24
CA MET A 250 1.50 -14.65 -9.85
C MET A 250 1.10 -15.71 -8.81
N ARG A 251 0.54 -16.86 -9.22
CA ARG A 251 0.08 -17.93 -8.31
C ARG A 251 1.20 -18.72 -7.65
#